data_AF-A0A9P7Q6U1-F1
#
_entry.id   AF-A0A9P7Q6U1-F1
#
_cell.length_a   1.000
_cell.length_b   1.000
_cell.length_c   1.000
_cell.angle_alpha   90.00
_cell.angle_beta   90.00
_cell.angle_gamma   90.00
#
_symmetry.space_group_name_H-M   'P 1'
#
loop_
_entity.id
_entity.type
_entity.pdbx_description
1 polymer ?
#
loop_
_entity_poly.entity_id
_entity_poly.type
_entity_poly.pdbx_seq_one_letter_code
_entity_poly.pdbx_strand_id
1 'polypeptide(L)'
;MSEHSQDFTHTTHTFTIPLAEQPWSYAYLELATDGPQTITLDNLMVKSYMTAALTQFLGLTGSAIPIDILKAQDSTCWVRLPREDMDSFAAAITAYRGSREGDTQYVLRMKGSSNWLGLLLGQVAQEEVFRGEEEKFAAAKD
;
A
#
# COMPACT_ATOMS: atom_id res chain seq x y z
N MET A 1 30.23 28.50 43.88
CA MET A 1 30.07 27.79 42.60
C MET A 1 29.63 26.38 42.93
N SER A 2 28.34 26.10 42.75
CA SER A 2 27.79 24.76 42.92
C SER A 2 26.85 24.53 41.74
N GLU A 3 27.35 23.83 40.72
CA GLU A 3 26.57 23.40 39.57
C GLU A 3 25.59 22.30 40.01
N HIS A 4 24.30 22.56 39.79
CA HIS A 4 23.24 21.60 40.00
C HIS A 4 23.01 20.90 38.65
N SER A 5 23.64 19.74 38.45
CA SER A 5 23.40 18.92 37.26
C SER A 5 22.10 18.15 37.45
N GLN A 6 21.10 18.43 36.61
CA GLN A 6 19.84 17.69 36.56
C GLN A 6 20.02 16.47 35.65
N ASP A 7 19.98 15.27 36.23
CA ASP A 7 19.96 14.03 35.46
C ASP A 7 18.56 13.80 34.90
N PHE A 8 18.37 14.08 33.61
CA PHE A 8 17.16 13.71 32.88
C PHE A 8 17.21 12.22 32.54
N THR A 9 16.52 11.38 33.31
CA THR A 9 16.31 9.98 32.95
C THR A 9 15.29 9.90 31.81
N HIS A 10 15.75 9.67 30.58
CA HIS A 10 14.87 9.44 29.43
C HIS A 10 14.29 8.02 29.53
N THR A 11 13.07 7.90 30.06
CA THR A 11 12.34 6.61 30.08
C THR A 11 11.81 6.31 28.69
N THR A 12 12.55 5.52 27.91
CA THR A 12 12.08 5.01 26.62
C THR A 12 11.05 3.90 26.86
N HIS A 13 9.79 4.19 26.57
CA HIS A 13 8.73 3.18 26.60
C HIS A 13 8.79 2.30 25.35
N THR A 14 9.22 1.05 25.52
CA THR A 14 9.18 0.04 24.45
C THR A 14 7.87 -0.72 24.54
N PHE A 15 7.05 -0.63 23.50
CA PHE A 15 5.81 -1.39 23.39
C PHE A 15 6.01 -2.57 22.43
N THR A 16 5.87 -3.79 22.95
CA THR A 16 6.02 -5.03 22.18
C THR A 16 4.65 -5.66 22.01
N ILE A 17 4.11 -5.65 20.79
CA ILE A 17 2.90 -6.42 20.47
C ILE A 17 3.33 -7.75 19.84
N PRO A 18 2.88 -8.90 20.38
CA PRO A 18 3.12 -10.20 19.77
C PRO A 18 2.55 -10.25 18.34
N LEU A 19 3.37 -10.72 17.41
CA LEU A 19 2.99 -10.88 16.00
C LEU A 19 1.77 -11.81 15.80
N ALA A 20 1.48 -12.70 16.76
CA ALA A 20 0.30 -13.56 16.77
C ALA A 20 -1.03 -12.82 17.05
N GLU A 21 -0.97 -11.61 17.62
CA GLU A 21 -2.16 -10.82 17.98
C GLU A 21 -2.58 -9.83 16.88
N GLN A 22 -1.85 -9.76 15.77
CA GLN A 22 -2.19 -8.90 14.62
C GLN A 22 -2.84 -9.75 13.52
N PRO A 23 -4.18 -9.86 13.48
CA PRO A 23 -4.86 -10.67 12.46
C PRO A 23 -4.84 -10.01 11.08
N TRP A 24 -4.43 -8.74 10.98
CA TRP A 24 -4.47 -7.94 9.76
C TRP A 24 -3.09 -7.67 9.20
N SER A 25 -3.03 -7.58 7.88
CA SER A 25 -1.91 -7.00 7.14
C SER A 25 -2.44 -5.87 6.24
N TYR A 26 -1.55 -4.94 5.91
CA TYR A 26 -1.83 -3.73 5.16
C TYR A 26 -1.04 -3.74 3.87
N ALA A 27 -1.66 -3.28 2.78
CA ALA A 27 -0.99 -3.11 1.49
C ALA A 27 -1.23 -1.71 0.94
N TYR A 28 -0.17 -1.16 0.34
CA TYR A 28 -0.18 0.10 -0.41
C TYR A 28 -0.02 -0.23 -1.90
N LEU A 29 -0.95 0.28 -2.70
CA LEU A 29 -0.96 0.07 -4.13
C LEU A 29 -1.04 1.40 -4.88
N GLU A 30 -0.41 1.41 -6.05
CA GLU A 30 -0.40 2.55 -6.96
C GLU A 30 -0.96 2.13 -8.33
N LEU A 31 -1.79 2.98 -8.89
CA LEU A 31 -2.35 2.86 -10.21
C LEU A 31 -1.28 3.22 -11.25
N ALA A 32 -1.04 2.31 -12.18
CA ALA A 32 -0.32 2.60 -13.41
C ALA A 32 -1.27 2.50 -14.60
N THR A 33 -1.27 3.53 -15.43
CA THR A 33 -2.10 3.63 -16.63
C THR A 33 -1.23 3.58 -17.88
N ASP A 34 -1.79 3.06 -18.96
CA ASP A 34 -1.25 3.09 -20.32
C ASP A 34 -2.38 3.51 -21.26
N GLY A 35 -2.38 4.78 -21.65
CA GLY A 35 -3.39 5.38 -22.52
C GLY A 35 -3.72 6.84 -22.18
N PRO A 36 -4.58 7.48 -22.99
CA PRO A 36 -4.83 8.93 -22.92
C PRO A 36 -5.82 9.37 -21.84
N GLN A 37 -6.54 8.44 -21.20
CA GLN A 37 -7.56 8.78 -20.20
C GLN A 37 -6.96 8.88 -18.80
N THR A 38 -7.39 9.91 -18.06
CA THR A 38 -7.06 10.04 -16.65
C THR A 38 -7.96 9.12 -15.83
N ILE A 39 -7.37 8.10 -15.22
CA ILE A 39 -8.06 7.15 -14.34
C ILE A 39 -7.78 7.56 -12.89
N THR A 40 -8.82 7.68 -12.07
CA THR A 40 -8.70 8.03 -10.65
C THR A 40 -9.43 7.01 -9.78
N LEU A 41 -8.72 6.38 -8.86
CA LEU A 41 -9.27 5.37 -7.96
C LEU A 41 -10.34 5.93 -7.04
N ASP A 42 -11.48 5.24 -7.05
CA ASP A 42 -12.50 5.33 -6.01
C ASP A 42 -12.70 3.96 -5.34
N ASN A 43 -13.55 3.92 -4.31
CA ASN A 43 -13.81 2.68 -3.58
C ASN A 43 -14.45 1.60 -4.46
N LEU A 44 -15.24 1.97 -5.47
CA LEU A 44 -15.95 1.03 -6.32
C LEU A 44 -14.98 0.35 -7.31
N MET A 45 -14.10 1.13 -7.94
CA MET A 45 -13.07 0.62 -8.82
C MET A 45 -12.09 -0.27 -8.09
N VAL A 46 -11.63 0.13 -6.90
CA VAL A 46 -10.75 -0.73 -6.09
C VAL A 46 -11.45 -2.05 -5.75
N LYS A 47 -12.69 -2.04 -5.26
CA LYS A 47 -13.44 -3.28 -4.99
C LYS A 47 -13.58 -4.16 -6.22
N SER A 48 -13.94 -3.57 -7.36
CA SER A 48 -14.14 -4.30 -8.61
C SER A 48 -12.84 -4.92 -9.11
N TYR A 49 -11.74 -4.17 -9.05
CA TYR A 49 -10.41 -4.64 -9.44
C TYR A 49 -9.94 -5.80 -8.54
N MET A 50 -10.01 -5.62 -7.21
CA MET A 50 -9.59 -6.65 -6.26
C MET A 50 -10.42 -7.94 -6.42
N THR A 51 -11.74 -7.80 -6.57
CA THR A 51 -12.63 -8.94 -6.79
C THR A 51 -12.26 -9.68 -8.08
N ALA A 52 -12.04 -8.97 -9.18
CA ALA A 52 -11.65 -9.56 -10.45
C ALA A 52 -10.29 -10.28 -10.37
N ALA A 53 -9.27 -9.61 -9.82
CA ALA A 53 -7.93 -10.15 -9.66
C ALA A 53 -7.90 -11.42 -8.80
N LEU A 54 -8.57 -11.37 -7.64
CA LEU A 54 -8.61 -12.49 -6.70
C LEU A 54 -9.46 -13.65 -7.24
N THR A 55 -10.56 -13.36 -7.93
CA THR A 55 -11.36 -14.39 -8.58
C THR A 55 -10.58 -15.07 -9.70
N GLN A 56 -9.81 -14.31 -10.50
CA GLN A 56 -8.98 -14.88 -11.55
C GLN A 56 -7.90 -15.80 -11.00
N PHE A 57 -7.27 -15.42 -9.88
CA PHE A 57 -6.12 -16.14 -9.33
C PHE A 57 -6.50 -17.30 -8.40
N LEU A 58 -7.53 -17.12 -7.56
CA LEU A 58 -7.92 -18.05 -6.48
C LEU A 58 -9.34 -18.60 -6.65
N GLY A 59 -10.08 -18.20 -7.69
CA GLY A 59 -11.48 -18.58 -7.88
C GLY A 59 -12.42 -17.98 -6.84
N LEU A 60 -13.50 -18.71 -6.53
CA LEU A 60 -14.52 -18.26 -5.57
C LEU A 60 -13.95 -17.95 -4.18
N THR A 61 -12.95 -18.71 -3.74
CA THR A 61 -12.27 -18.48 -2.45
C THR A 61 -11.60 -17.11 -2.39
N GLY A 62 -10.98 -16.67 -3.49
CA GLY A 62 -10.36 -15.34 -3.55
C GLY A 62 -11.36 -14.22 -3.38
N SER A 63 -12.55 -14.36 -4.00
CA SER A 63 -13.62 -13.36 -3.87
C SER A 63 -14.20 -13.25 -2.46
N ALA A 64 -13.99 -14.27 -1.62
CA ALA A 64 -14.46 -14.31 -0.25
C ALA A 64 -13.46 -13.74 0.77
N ILE A 65 -12.24 -13.40 0.35
CA ILE A 65 -11.24 -12.78 1.25
C ILE A 65 -11.78 -11.41 1.72
N PRO A 66 -11.92 -11.18 3.03
CA PRO A 66 -12.45 -9.92 3.54
C PRO A 66 -11.42 -8.81 3.39
N ILE A 67 -11.64 -7.92 2.43
CA ILE A 67 -10.76 -6.77 2.17
C ILE A 67 -11.48 -5.49 2.53
N ASP A 68 -10.87 -4.71 3.41
CA ASP A 68 -11.33 -3.36 3.74
C ASP A 68 -10.46 -2.33 3.04
N ILE A 69 -11.11 -1.38 2.36
CA ILE A 69 -10.44 -0.23 1.76
C ILE A 69 -10.30 0.85 2.84
N LEU A 70 -9.07 1.20 3.16
CA LEU A 70 -8.75 2.24 4.14
C LEU A 70 -8.71 3.62 3.48
N LYS A 71 -8.21 3.68 2.24
CA LYS A 71 -8.15 4.89 1.41
C LYS A 71 -8.13 4.48 -0.06
N ALA A 72 -8.90 5.17 -0.89
CA ALA A 72 -8.81 5.09 -2.34
C ALA A 72 -8.95 6.52 -2.87
N GLN A 73 -7.85 7.07 -3.38
CA GLN A 73 -7.82 8.45 -3.84
C GLN A 73 -6.76 8.61 -4.92
N ASP A 74 -7.13 9.31 -6.00
CA ASP A 74 -6.27 9.62 -7.13
C ASP A 74 -5.63 8.36 -7.71
N SER A 75 -4.31 8.26 -7.72
CA SER A 75 -3.57 7.10 -8.23
C SER A 75 -3.19 6.09 -7.15
N THR A 76 -3.73 6.18 -5.93
CA THR A 76 -3.28 5.33 -4.81
C THR A 76 -4.42 4.71 -4.02
N CYS A 77 -4.19 3.52 -3.48
CA CYS A 77 -5.09 2.93 -2.51
C CYS A 77 -4.37 2.13 -1.42
N TRP A 78 -5.05 2.05 -0.28
CA TRP A 78 -4.62 1.36 0.93
C TRP A 78 -5.70 0.38 1.31
N VAL A 79 -5.30 -0.86 1.54
CA VAL A 79 -6.22 -1.93 1.96
C VAL A 79 -5.68 -2.65 3.17
N ARG A 80 -6.59 -3.26 3.93
CA ARG A 80 -6.25 -4.30 4.91
C ARG A 80 -6.99 -5.59 4.59
N LEU A 81 -6.40 -6.71 4.97
CA LEU A 81 -6.92 -8.05 4.79
C LEU A 81 -6.33 -9.00 5.84
N PRO A 82 -6.88 -10.21 6.03
CA PRO A 82 -6.29 -11.19 6.93
C PRO A 82 -4.84 -11.44 6.57
N ARG A 83 -4.00 -11.51 7.59
CA ARG A 83 -2.56 -11.63 7.41
C ARG A 83 -2.15 -12.88 6.63
N GLU A 84 -2.87 -13.98 6.84
CA GLU A 84 -2.65 -15.25 6.15
C GLU A 84 -2.92 -15.18 4.64
N ASP A 85 -3.74 -14.22 4.19
CA ASP A 85 -4.09 -14.04 2.78
C ASP A 85 -3.14 -13.08 2.04
N MET A 86 -2.21 -12.39 2.73
CA MET A 86 -1.38 -11.35 2.12
C MET A 86 -0.53 -11.85 0.96
N ASP A 87 0.08 -13.04 1.06
CA ASP A 87 0.91 -13.59 -0.01
C ASP A 87 0.08 -13.94 -1.24
N SER A 88 -1.07 -14.59 -1.03
CA SER A 88 -2.03 -14.93 -2.09
C SER A 88 -2.60 -13.68 -2.75
N PHE A 89 -2.89 -12.64 -1.96
CA PHE A 89 -3.31 -11.34 -2.43
C PHE A 89 -2.24 -10.68 -3.30
N ALA A 90 -1.00 -10.59 -2.81
CA ALA A 90 0.12 -9.99 -3.55
C ALA A 90 0.35 -10.71 -4.89
N ALA A 91 0.28 -12.04 -4.89
CA ALA A 91 0.38 -12.85 -6.10
C ALA A 91 -0.77 -12.56 -7.08
N ALA A 92 -2.02 -12.52 -6.58
CA ALA A 92 -3.19 -12.24 -7.41
C ALA A 92 -3.13 -10.85 -8.08
N ILE A 93 -2.77 -9.82 -7.33
CA ILE A 93 -2.64 -8.46 -7.85
C ILE A 93 -1.53 -8.38 -8.89
N THR A 94 -0.37 -8.99 -8.61
CA THR A 94 0.77 -8.99 -9.53
C THR A 94 0.46 -9.76 -10.83
N ALA A 95 -0.27 -10.87 -10.73
CA ALA A 95 -0.62 -11.71 -11.88
C ALA A 95 -1.79 -11.17 -12.71
N TYR A 96 -2.56 -10.21 -12.18
CA TYR A 96 -3.72 -9.67 -12.87
C TYR A 96 -3.29 -8.72 -13.99
N ARG A 97 -3.83 -8.94 -15.19
CA ARG A 97 -3.44 -8.18 -16.40
C ARG A 97 -3.90 -6.72 -16.40
N GLY A 98 -4.72 -6.36 -15.42
CA GLY A 98 -5.36 -5.06 -15.34
C GLY A 98 -6.75 -5.04 -15.95
N SER A 99 -7.32 -3.85 -15.93
CA SER A 99 -8.62 -3.55 -16.50
C SER A 99 -8.46 -2.45 -17.55
N ARG A 100 -9.52 -2.19 -18.31
CA ARG A 100 -9.52 -1.20 -19.39
C ARG A 100 -10.71 -0.27 -19.23
N GLU A 101 -10.46 1.01 -19.42
CA GLU A 101 -11.49 2.03 -19.59
C GLU A 101 -11.22 2.72 -20.93
N GLY A 102 -12.16 2.58 -21.88
CA GLY A 102 -11.93 3.00 -23.26
C GLY A 102 -10.65 2.39 -23.85
N ASP A 103 -9.76 3.27 -24.32
CA ASP A 103 -8.45 2.90 -24.87
C ASP A 103 -7.32 2.89 -23.82
N THR A 104 -7.64 3.16 -22.55
CA THR A 104 -6.66 3.19 -21.46
C THR A 104 -6.68 1.89 -20.68
N GLN A 105 -5.56 1.19 -20.66
CA GLN A 105 -5.34 0.05 -19.79
C GLN A 105 -4.80 0.54 -18.45
N TYR A 106 -5.22 -0.08 -17.35
CA TYR A 106 -4.71 0.24 -16.04
C TYR A 106 -4.49 -1.00 -15.16
N VAL A 107 -3.45 -0.94 -14.34
CA VAL A 107 -3.07 -1.98 -13.38
C VAL A 107 -2.83 -1.35 -12.01
N LEU A 108 -3.12 -2.10 -10.95
CA LEU A 108 -2.67 -1.76 -9.60
C LEU A 108 -1.36 -2.50 -9.33
N ARG A 109 -0.35 -1.75 -8.90
CA ARG A 109 0.96 -2.29 -8.53
C ARG A 109 1.10 -2.27 -7.02
N MET A 110 1.48 -3.41 -6.45
CA MET A 110 1.94 -3.47 -5.06
C MET A 110 3.20 -2.64 -4.92
N LYS A 111 3.18 -1.65 -4.01
CA LYS A 111 4.33 -0.82 -3.67
C LYS A 111 4.93 -1.22 -2.34
N GLY A 112 4.09 -1.56 -1.37
CA GLY A 112 4.54 -2.06 -0.08
C GLY A 112 3.46 -2.81 0.68
N SER A 113 3.88 -3.60 1.65
CA SER A 113 2.99 -4.28 2.58
C SER A 113 3.64 -4.43 3.95
N SER A 114 2.84 -4.36 5.01
CA SER A 114 3.30 -4.58 6.38
C SER A 114 2.18 -5.07 7.27
N ASN A 115 2.51 -5.75 8.37
CA ASN A 115 1.55 -6.09 9.42
C ASN A 115 1.23 -4.88 10.32
N TRP A 116 1.96 -3.77 10.14
CA TRP A 116 1.78 -2.54 10.89
C TRP A 116 1.60 -1.37 9.94
N LEU A 117 0.46 -0.70 10.02
CA LEU A 117 0.18 0.48 9.19
C LEU A 117 1.22 1.59 9.35
N GLY A 118 1.71 1.82 10.58
CA GLY A 118 2.74 2.83 10.85
C GLY A 118 4.09 2.54 10.17
N LEU A 119 4.48 1.26 10.07
CA LEU A 119 5.70 0.88 9.35
C LEU A 119 5.53 1.06 7.84
N LEU A 120 4.35 0.70 7.30
CA LEU A 120 4.04 0.90 5.89
C LEU A 120 4.03 2.39 5.53
N LEU A 121 3.44 3.25 6.36
CA LEU A 121 3.49 4.69 6.19
C LEU A 121 4.92 5.21 6.16
N GLY A 122 5.80 4.69 7.03
CA GLY A 122 7.23 5.00 7.00
C GLY A 122 7.87 4.62 5.67
N GLN A 123 7.64 3.40 5.18
CA GLN A 123 8.18 2.92 3.90
C GLN A 123 7.70 3.78 2.72
N VAL A 124 6.40 4.04 2.63
CA VAL A 124 5.82 4.88 1.58
C VAL A 124 6.40 6.29 1.63
N ALA A 125 6.50 6.90 2.81
CA ALA A 125 7.10 8.23 2.94
C ALA A 125 8.56 8.26 2.48
N GLN A 126 9.34 7.21 2.73
CA GLN A 126 10.70 7.11 2.20
C GLN A 126 10.70 7.02 0.66
N GLU A 127 9.87 6.17 0.06
CA GLU A 127 9.77 6.02 -1.40
C GLU A 127 9.38 7.34 -2.09
N GLU A 128 8.42 8.08 -1.53
CA GLU A 128 8.02 9.40 -2.04
C GLU A 128 9.17 10.42 -2.01
N VAL A 129 10.00 10.39 -0.96
CA VAL A 129 11.19 11.25 -0.87
C VAL A 129 12.18 10.90 -1.98
N PHE A 130 12.50 9.61 -2.16
CA PHE A 130 13.42 9.18 -3.22
C PHE A 130 12.92 9.56 -4.62
N ARG A 131 11.64 9.38 -4.90
CA ARG A 131 11.05 9.75 -6.19
C ARG A 131 11.13 11.26 -6.45
N GLY A 132 10.85 12.07 -5.43
CA GLY A 132 10.97 13.53 -5.53
C GLY A 132 12.40 14.03 -5.72
N GLU A 133 13.42 13.26 -5.33
CA GLU A 133 14.82 13.55 -5.63
C GLU A 133 15.15 13.24 -7.09
N GLU A 134 14.73 12.09 -7.62
CA GLU A 134 14.96 11.70 -9.03
C GLU A 134 14.35 12.71 -10.02
N GLU A 135 13.13 13.18 -9.74
CA GLU A 135 12.45 14.20 -10.57
C GLU A 135 13.23 15.53 -10.60
N LYS A 136 13.82 15.94 -9.47
CA LYS A 136 14.67 17.15 -9.40
C LYS A 136 15.97 16.98 -10.18
N PHE A 137 16.58 15.80 -10.14
CA PHE A 137 17.78 15.51 -10.93
C PHE A 137 17.48 15.45 -12.43
N ALA A 138 16.31 14.94 -12.83
CA ALA A 138 15.87 14.95 -14.21
C ALA A 138 15.61 16.39 -14.71
N ALA A 139 14.94 17.22 -13.92
CA ALA A 139 14.63 18.61 -14.26
C ALA A 139 15.85 19.54 -14.27
N ALA A 140 16.93 19.19 -13.57
CA ALA A 140 18.18 19.98 -13.54
C ALA A 140 19.11 19.73 -14.74
N LYS A 141 18.72 18.83 -15.65
CA LYS A 141 19.52 18.45 -16.83
C LYS A 141 19.01 19.05 -18.14
N ASP A 142 17.93 19.83 -18.08
CA ASP A 142 17.41 20.68 -19.15
C ASP A 142 17.84 22.15 -18.94
#